data_AF-A0A2N2HCN6-F1
#
_entry.id   AF-A0A2N2HCN6-F1
#
_cell.length_a   1.000
_cell.length_b   1.000
_cell.length_c   1.000
_cell.angle_alpha   90.00
_cell.angle_beta   90.00
_cell.angle_gamma   90.00
#
_symmetry.space_group_name_H-M   'P 1'
#
loop_
_entity.id
_entity.type
_entity.pdbx_description
1 polymer ?
#
loop_
_entity_poly.entity_id
_entity_poly.type
_entity_poly.pdbx_seq_one_letter_code
_entity_poly.pdbx_strand_id
1 'polypeptide(L)'
;MKSKSKRKKNKPTRLVAGVAWYYREQWDRLLSVAADRADLEDTYDDWVRMAEKGISKIRQTGLNPMKIPIDVEELINWCREEDRPLDGQARADFANVKLRELDRRRGQQHTGEDRATKVPFRRVAFLGEG
;
A
#
# COMPACT_ATOMS: atom_id res chain seq x y z
N MET A 1 44.85 -6.49 0.11
CA MET A 1 43.66 -7.38 0.08
C MET A 1 42.38 -6.58 0.30
N LYS A 2 41.29 -7.06 -0.32
CA LYS A 2 39.91 -6.54 -0.29
C LYS A 2 39.40 -6.54 1.16
N SER A 3 38.69 -5.51 1.64
CA SER A 3 37.23 -5.53 1.62
C SER A 3 36.68 -4.13 1.91
N LYS A 4 36.02 -3.54 0.91
CA LYS A 4 35.31 -2.28 1.03
C LYS A 4 34.02 -2.49 1.81
N SER A 5 33.87 -1.72 2.88
CA SER A 5 32.67 -1.56 3.70
C SER A 5 31.42 -1.45 2.84
N LYS A 6 30.48 -2.39 3.00
CA LYS A 6 29.15 -2.38 2.36
C LYS A 6 28.34 -1.22 2.95
N ARG A 7 28.48 -0.03 2.35
CA ARG A 7 27.65 1.14 2.60
C ARG A 7 26.20 0.79 2.21
N LYS A 8 25.38 0.46 3.22
CA LYS A 8 23.93 0.24 3.06
C LYS A 8 23.35 1.51 2.41
N LYS A 9 22.93 1.41 1.15
CA LYS A 9 22.32 2.52 0.42
C LYS A 9 20.94 2.79 1.02
N ASN A 10 20.83 3.83 1.84
CA ASN A 10 19.55 4.41 2.25
C ASN A 10 18.80 4.83 0.98
N LYS A 11 17.82 4.03 0.57
CA LYS A 11 16.73 4.55 -0.25
C LYS A 11 15.86 5.38 0.68
N PRO A 12 15.42 6.60 0.32
CA PRO A 12 14.35 7.24 1.07
C PRO A 12 13.13 6.34 0.92
N THR A 13 12.87 5.52 1.93
CA THR A 13 11.65 4.74 2.05
C THR A 13 10.55 5.77 2.16
N ARG A 14 9.87 6.07 1.05
CA ARG A 14 8.53 6.64 1.14
C ARG A 14 7.74 5.65 1.98
N LEU A 15 7.42 6.02 3.21
CA LEU A 15 6.66 5.18 4.12
C LEU A 15 5.27 5.03 3.48
N VAL A 16 5.04 3.86 2.89
CA VAL A 16 3.76 3.49 2.29
C VAL A 16 2.89 2.93 3.41
N ALA A 17 1.68 3.46 3.55
CA ALA A 17 0.71 2.96 4.50
C ALA A 17 -0.33 2.12 3.74
N GLY A 18 -0.47 0.84 4.09
CA GLY A 18 -1.45 -0.04 3.47
C GLY A 18 -2.81 0.24 4.08
N VAL A 19 -3.78 0.62 3.25
CA VAL A 19 -5.17 0.81 3.71
C VAL A 19 -5.99 -0.33 3.13
N ALA A 20 -6.58 -1.14 4.00
CA ALA A 20 -7.48 -2.22 3.60
C ALA A 20 -8.64 -1.64 2.80
N TRP A 21 -8.84 -2.13 1.58
CA TRP A 21 -9.91 -1.68 0.69
C TRP A 21 -10.77 -2.86 0.29
N TYR A 22 -12.05 -2.82 0.66
CA TYR A 22 -13.01 -3.89 0.38
C TYR A 22 -13.90 -3.54 -0.81
N TYR A 23 -14.48 -4.55 -1.44
CA TYR A 23 -15.50 -4.38 -2.46
C TYR A 23 -16.88 -4.25 -1.82
N ARG A 24 -17.74 -3.45 -2.45
CA ARG A 24 -19.16 -3.31 -2.08
C ARG A 24 -19.86 -4.66 -1.88
N GLU A 25 -19.62 -5.58 -2.80
CA GLU A 25 -20.25 -6.90 -2.82
C GLU A 25 -19.81 -7.77 -1.64
N GLN A 26 -18.63 -7.51 -1.08
CA GLN A 26 -18.07 -8.24 0.04
C GLN A 26 -18.33 -7.55 1.39
N TRP A 27 -18.90 -6.33 1.37
CA TRP A 27 -19.15 -5.55 2.59
C TRP A 27 -20.13 -6.25 3.54
N ASP A 28 -21.23 -6.77 3.01
CA ASP A 28 -22.23 -7.51 3.79
C ASP A 28 -21.60 -8.77 4.43
N ARG A 29 -20.76 -9.46 3.66
CA ARG A 29 -20.03 -10.62 4.15
C ARG A 29 -19.09 -10.25 5.29
N LEU A 30 -18.35 -9.14 5.16
CA LEU A 30 -17.46 -8.62 6.20
C LEU A 30 -18.23 -8.31 7.48
N LEU A 31 -19.36 -7.60 7.39
CA LEU A 31 -20.21 -7.28 8.55
C LEU A 31 -20.75 -8.52 9.26
N SER A 32 -20.99 -9.60 8.52
CA SER A 32 -21.46 -10.86 9.10
C SER A 32 -20.38 -11.63 9.85
N VAL A 33 -19.09 -11.44 9.53
CA VAL A 33 -17.98 -12.19 10.12
C VAL A 33 -17.12 -11.35 11.07
N ALA A 34 -17.22 -10.02 10.98
CA ALA A 34 -16.46 -9.11 11.81
C ALA A 34 -16.95 -9.21 13.26
N ALA A 35 -16.04 -9.61 14.15
CA ALA A 35 -16.26 -9.57 15.59
C ALA A 35 -16.44 -8.12 16.06
N ASP A 36 -15.79 -7.20 15.36
CA ASP A 36 -15.76 -5.77 15.62
C ASP A 36 -16.75 -5.00 14.72
N ARG A 37 -17.98 -5.51 14.63
CA ARG A 37 -19.06 -4.85 13.85
C ARG A 37 -19.38 -3.45 14.40
N ALA A 38 -19.17 -3.20 15.69
CA ALA A 38 -19.43 -1.91 16.31
C ALA A 38 -18.50 -0.79 15.80
N ASP A 39 -17.30 -1.14 15.35
CA ASP A 39 -16.32 -0.21 14.76
C ASP A 39 -16.47 -0.13 13.22
N LEU A 40 -17.45 -0.87 12.67
CA LEU A 40 -17.78 -0.87 11.26
C LEU A 40 -19.06 -0.08 11.00
N GLU A 41 -19.05 0.61 9.88
CA GLU A 41 -20.20 1.36 9.42
C GLU A 41 -21.29 0.44 8.86
N ASP A 42 -22.56 0.76 9.10
CA ASP A 42 -23.68 -0.06 8.60
C ASP A 42 -23.72 -0.09 7.07
N THR A 43 -23.23 0.96 6.40
CA THR A 43 -23.22 1.05 4.95
C THR A 43 -21.82 1.15 4.36
N TYR A 44 -21.63 0.53 3.20
CA TYR A 44 -20.40 0.64 2.43
C TYR A 44 -20.08 2.10 2.05
N ASP A 45 -21.11 2.91 1.77
CA ASP A 45 -20.91 4.31 1.36
C ASP A 45 -20.30 5.15 2.49
N ASP A 46 -20.85 5.04 3.71
CA ASP A 46 -20.31 5.74 4.86
C ASP A 46 -18.91 5.22 5.24
N TRP A 47 -18.66 3.91 5.12
CA TRP A 47 -17.31 3.38 5.29
C TRP A 47 -16.34 3.96 4.26
N VAL A 48 -16.70 4.04 2.97
CA VAL A 48 -15.86 4.65 1.92
C VAL A 48 -15.56 6.10 2.29
N ARG A 49 -16.56 6.89 2.70
CA ARG A 49 -16.35 8.29 3.11
C ARG A 49 -15.35 8.41 4.25
N MET A 50 -15.47 7.54 5.26
CA MET A 50 -14.57 7.53 6.41
C MET A 50 -13.15 7.06 6.02
N ALA A 51 -13.04 6.02 5.19
CA ALA A 51 -11.78 5.52 4.67
C ALA A 51 -11.06 6.58 3.82
N GLU A 52 -11.77 7.29 2.94
CA GLU A 52 -11.19 8.36 2.12
C GLU A 52 -10.74 9.56 2.95
N LYS A 53 -11.50 9.93 3.99
CA LYS A 53 -11.05 10.93 4.99
C LYS A 53 -9.78 10.47 5.69
N GLY A 54 -9.71 9.20 6.10
CA GLY A 54 -8.52 8.59 6.71
C GLY A 54 -7.30 8.63 5.78
N ILE A 55 -7.48 8.22 4.52
CA ILE A 55 -6.45 8.31 3.47
C ILE A 55 -5.96 9.75 3.31
N SER A 56 -6.87 10.73 3.25
CA SER A 56 -6.50 12.13 3.13
C SER A 56 -5.67 12.61 4.33
N LYS A 57 -6.03 12.20 5.55
CA LYS A 57 -5.23 12.49 6.76
C LYS A 57 -3.85 11.86 6.69
N ILE A 58 -3.74 10.60 6.28
CA ILE A 58 -2.46 9.89 6.11
C ILE A 58 -1.58 10.59 5.05
N ARG A 59 -2.17 11.10 3.96
CA ARG A 59 -1.42 11.90 2.98
C ARG A 59 -0.86 13.19 3.60
N GLN A 60 -1.63 13.84 4.47
CA GLN A 60 -1.21 15.05 5.16
C GLN A 60 -0.06 14.81 6.14
N THR A 61 0.07 13.61 6.70
CA THR A 61 1.23 13.26 7.56
C THR A 61 2.51 12.96 6.77
N GLY A 62 2.50 13.08 5.43
CA GLY A 62 3.65 12.79 4.57
C GLY A 62 3.82 11.31 4.23
N LEU A 63 2.86 10.46 4.61
CA LEU A 63 2.82 9.05 4.21
C LEU A 63 2.13 8.91 2.86
N ASN A 64 2.43 7.82 2.14
CA ASN A 64 1.73 7.49 0.91
C ASN A 64 0.75 6.36 1.15
N PRO A 65 -0.54 6.64 1.43
CA PRO A 65 -1.54 5.60 1.59
C PRO A 65 -1.79 4.91 0.26
N MET A 66 -1.74 3.57 0.28
CA MET A 66 -2.06 2.74 -0.85
C MET A 66 -3.29 1.90 -0.52
N LYS A 67 -4.35 2.06 -1.31
CA LYS A 67 -5.56 1.24 -1.22
C LYS A 67 -5.18 -0.18 -1.65
N ILE A 68 -5.21 -1.12 -0.72
CA ILE A 68 -4.90 -2.52 -0.98
C ILE A 68 -6.21 -3.26 -1.08
N PRO A 69 -6.58 -3.82 -2.25
CA PRO A 69 -7.78 -4.64 -2.36
C PRO A 69 -7.61 -5.87 -1.45
N ILE A 70 -8.48 -5.99 -0.46
CA ILE A 70 -8.53 -7.12 0.46
C ILE A 70 -9.79 -7.90 0.15
N ASP A 71 -9.60 -9.18 -0.14
CA ASP A 71 -10.69 -10.12 -0.26
C ASP A 71 -11.14 -10.59 1.13
N VAL A 72 -12.44 -10.53 1.39
CA VAL A 72 -12.99 -10.92 2.70
C VAL A 72 -12.86 -12.42 2.94
N GLU A 73 -12.96 -13.25 1.90
CA GLU A 73 -12.80 -14.70 2.05
C GLU A 73 -11.34 -15.07 2.36
N GLU A 74 -10.38 -14.43 1.68
CA GLU A 74 -8.97 -14.59 2.03
C GLU A 74 -8.67 -14.14 3.46
N LEU A 75 -9.25 -13.01 3.88
CA LEU A 75 -9.10 -12.52 5.24
C LEU A 75 -9.66 -13.51 6.26
N ILE A 76 -10.85 -14.08 6.02
CA ILE A 76 -11.45 -15.10 6.89
C ILE A 76 -10.55 -16.32 6.98
N ASN A 77 -10.04 -16.82 5.84
CA ASN A 77 -9.18 -17.99 5.82
C ASN A 77 -7.90 -17.74 6.62
N TRP A 78 -7.25 -16.59 6.39
CA TRP A 78 -6.05 -16.23 7.10
C TRP A 78 -6.28 -16.04 8.61
N CYS A 79 -7.40 -15.41 8.98
CA CYS A 79 -7.79 -15.24 10.37
C CYS A 79 -8.02 -16.59 11.07
N ARG A 80 -8.58 -17.56 10.35
CA ARG A 80 -8.77 -18.94 10.82
C ARG A 80 -7.44 -19.70 10.95
N GLU A 81 -6.51 -19.50 10.03
CA GLU A 81 -5.16 -20.09 10.10
C GLU A 81 -4.35 -19.52 11.28
N GLU A 82 -4.54 -18.24 11.59
CA GLU A 82 -3.90 -17.57 12.73
C GLU A 82 -4.64 -17.78 14.06
N ASP A 83 -5.71 -18.59 14.07
CA ASP A 83 -6.58 -18.88 15.23
C ASP A 83 -7.01 -17.62 15.98
N ARG A 84 -7.41 -16.57 15.25
CA ARG A 84 -7.76 -15.28 15.82
C ARG A 84 -9.12 -14.77 15.33
N PRO A 85 -9.77 -13.86 16.06
CA PRO A 85 -11.01 -13.22 15.61
C PRO A 85 -10.75 -12.14 14.55
N LEU A 86 -11.76 -11.95 13.68
CA LEU A 86 -11.72 -10.95 12.60
C LEU A 86 -12.12 -9.58 13.15
N ASP A 87 -11.16 -8.90 13.76
CA ASP A 87 -11.33 -7.57 14.34
C ASP A 87 -10.69 -6.45 13.49
N GLY A 88 -10.86 -5.19 13.91
CA GLY A 88 -10.18 -4.03 13.32
C GLY A 88 -8.67 -4.19 13.24
N GLN A 89 -8.05 -4.72 14.30
CA GLN A 89 -6.62 -5.05 14.29
C GLN A 89 -6.29 -6.11 13.25
N ALA A 90 -7.13 -7.14 13.13
CA ALA A 90 -6.82 -8.23 12.22
C ALA A 90 -6.81 -7.79 10.75
N ARG A 91 -7.75 -6.91 10.41
CA ARG A 91 -7.88 -6.26 9.10
C ARG A 91 -6.67 -5.39 8.76
N ALA A 92 -6.20 -4.59 9.71
CA ALA A 92 -5.03 -3.74 9.53
C ALA A 92 -3.75 -4.57 9.33
N ASP A 93 -3.60 -5.65 10.10
CA ASP A 93 -2.44 -6.54 9.98
C ASP A 93 -2.43 -7.28 8.63
N PHE A 94 -3.59 -7.77 8.17
CA PHE A 94 -3.69 -8.41 6.85
C PHE A 94 -3.37 -7.43 5.70
N ALA A 95 -3.81 -6.18 5.81
CA ALA A 95 -3.45 -5.15 4.84
C ALA A 95 -1.92 -4.89 4.81
N ASN A 96 -1.25 -4.95 5.97
CA ASN A 96 0.20 -4.87 6.05
C ASN A 96 0.89 -6.08 5.43
N VAL A 97 0.35 -7.30 5.60
CA VAL A 97 0.85 -8.51 4.94
C VAL A 97 0.79 -8.35 3.42
N LYS A 98 -0.39 -8.02 2.87
CA LYS A 98 -0.57 -7.80 1.42
C LYS A 98 0.31 -6.65 0.90
N LEU A 99 0.47 -5.58 1.67
CA LEU A 99 1.39 -4.49 1.30
C LEU A 99 2.84 -4.98 1.19
N ARG A 100 3.31 -5.79 2.15
CA ARG A 100 4.66 -6.37 2.12
C ARG A 100 4.84 -7.30 0.93
N GLU A 101 3.82 -8.07 0.55
CA GLU A 101 3.85 -8.90 -0.66
C GLU A 101 3.96 -8.05 -1.94
N LEU A 102 3.21 -6.95 -2.01
CA LEU A 102 3.29 -6.00 -3.13
C LEU A 102 4.66 -5.32 -3.19
N ASP A 103 5.23 -4.93 -2.07
CA ASP A 103 6.57 -4.34 -2.00
C ASP A 103 7.64 -5.37 -2.43
N ARG A 104 7.53 -6.63 -1.98
CA ARG A 104 8.40 -7.73 -2.42
C ARG A 104 8.30 -7.96 -3.94
N ARG A 105 7.11 -7.85 -4.53
CA ARG A 105 6.91 -7.93 -5.99
C ARG A 105 7.53 -6.75 -6.72
N ARG A 106 7.37 -5.52 -6.20
CA ARG A 106 8.00 -4.31 -6.75
C ARG A 106 9.53 -4.33 -6.63
N GLY A 107 10.07 -4.85 -5.53
CA GLY A 107 11.49 -5.01 -5.29
C GLY A 107 12.17 -5.98 -6.29
N GLN A 108 11.42 -6.96 -6.81
CA GLN A 108 11.90 -7.90 -7.83
C GLN A 108 11.92 -7.31 -9.25
N GLN A 109 11.18 -6.22 -9.53
CA GLN A 109 11.19 -5.54 -10.83
C GLN A 109 12.33 -4.51 -10.98
N HIS A 110 13.20 -4.36 -9.99
CA HIS A 110 14.39 -3.49 -10.05
C HIS A 110 15.69 -4.30 -10.02
N THR A 111 15.77 -5.37 -10.82
CA THR A 111 17.03 -6.01 -11.18
C THR A 111 17.09 -6.24 -12.69
N GLY A 112 17.36 -5.17 -13.43
CA GLY A 112 17.67 -5.28 -14.85
C GLY A 112 17.22 -4.06 -15.64
N GLU A 113 18.08 -3.05 -15.75
CA GLU A 113 18.52 -2.52 -17.06
C GLU A 113 19.61 -1.48 -16.80
N ASP A 114 20.79 -1.97 -16.44
CA ASP A 114 22.05 -1.26 -16.63
C ASP A 114 22.48 -1.54 -18.08
N ARG A 115 21.91 -0.82 -19.05
CA ARG A 115 22.49 -0.71 -20.40
C ARG A 115 22.30 0.70 -20.96
N ALA A 116 23.36 1.48 -20.76
CA ALA A 116 23.94 2.40 -21.73
C ALA A 116 22.99 2.96 -22.81
N THR A 117 22.60 4.22 -22.68
CA THR A 117 22.74 5.15 -23.81
C THR A 117 23.02 6.56 -23.32
N LYS A 118 24.29 6.90 -23.53
CA LYS A 118 24.90 8.22 -23.48
C LYS A 118 24.20 9.12 -24.50
N VAL A 119 23.59 10.22 -24.07
CA VAL A 119 23.41 11.40 -24.93
C VAL A 119 23.53 12.66 -24.08
N PRO A 120 24.55 13.50 -24.31
CA PRO A 120 24.72 14.74 -23.56
C PRO A 120 23.68 15.76 -24.02
N PHE A 121 22.92 16.27 -23.06
CA PHE A 121 21.98 17.37 -23.27
C PHE A 121 22.78 18.63 -23.66
N ARG A 122 22.78 18.97 -24.94
CA ARG A 122 23.36 20.22 -25.45
C ARG A 122 22.30 21.31 -25.31
N ARG A 123 22.61 22.28 -24.45
CA ARG A 123 21.88 23.53 -24.21
C ARG A 123 21.92 24.39 -25.48
N VAL A 124 20.78 24.93 -25.90
CA VAL A 124 20.75 26.17 -26.70
C VAL A 124 19.52 27.00 -26.31
N ALA A 125 19.77 28.28 -26.11
CA ALA A 125 18.82 29.34 -25.78
C ALA A 125 18.29 30.01 -27.05
N PHE A 126 17.53 31.10 -26.86
CA PHE A 126 17.18 32.18 -27.80
C PHE A 126 15.95 31.93 -28.69
N LEU A 127 15.10 32.87 -29.12
CA LEU A 127 14.63 34.24 -28.80
C LEU A 127 13.87 34.66 -30.10
N GLY A 128 12.83 35.50 -30.02
CA GLY A 128 12.28 36.24 -31.18
C GLY A 128 11.09 35.56 -31.89
N GLU A 129 9.85 36.05 -31.74
CA GLU A 129 9.22 37.21 -32.41
C GLU A 129 8.64 36.86 -33.79
N GLY A 130 7.38 37.24 -33.98
CA GLY A 130 6.66 37.22 -35.25
C GLY A 130 6.51 38.61 -35.85
#